data_AF-A0A350AI82-F1
#
_entry.id   AF-A0A350AI82-F1
#
_cell.length_a   1.000
_cell.length_b   1.000
_cell.length_c   1.000
_cell.angle_alpha   90.00
_cell.angle_beta   90.00
_cell.angle_gamma   90.00
#
_symmetry.space_group_name_H-M   'P 1'
#
loop_
_entity.id
_entity.type
_entity.pdbx_description
1 polymer ?
#
loop_
_entity_poly.entity_id
_entity_poly.type
_entity_poly.pdbx_seq_one_letter_code
_entity_poly.pdbx_strand_id
1 'polypeptide(L)'
;QMAPHLYAGPIEWAANIQLAVSIPNLLMAETIETPFHDRIIKSSIRVEEGYVTAPEAPGLGIEVDEAFLRAHPFTGEGLHLQMQEAPCDYAHGNRFEGGAPAPE
;
A
#
# COMPACT_ATOMS: atom_id res chain seq x y z
N GLN A 1 -21.06 4.70 -1.29
CA GLN A 1 -19.93 4.27 -2.12
C GLN A 1 -18.74 4.02 -1.21
N MET A 2 -17.87 3.07 -1.55
CA MET A 2 -16.68 2.71 -0.78
C MET A 2 -15.42 2.87 -1.64
N ALA A 3 -14.38 3.45 -1.08
CA ALA A 3 -13.05 3.53 -1.70
C ALA A 3 -12.01 3.07 -0.67
N PRO A 4 -11.66 1.77 -0.62
CA PRO A 4 -10.71 1.24 0.35
C PRO A 4 -9.34 1.94 0.21
N HIS A 5 -8.87 2.50 1.32
CA HIS A 5 -7.57 3.17 1.42
C HIS A 5 -6.42 2.16 1.40
N LEU A 6 -5.30 2.54 0.80
CA LEU A 6 -4.07 1.79 0.80
C LEU A 6 -2.87 2.73 0.92
N TYR A 7 -2.22 2.67 2.09
CA TYR A 7 -0.88 3.22 2.29
C TYR A 7 -0.12 2.30 3.24
N ALA A 8 -0.01 1.02 2.87
CA ALA A 8 0.74 0.02 3.61
C ALA A 8 1.34 -1.02 2.63
N GLY A 9 1.20 -2.32 2.93
CA GLY A 9 1.72 -3.41 2.10
C GLY A 9 0.64 -4.15 1.29
N PRO A 10 1.05 -5.06 0.39
CA PRO A 10 0.15 -5.73 -0.54
C PRO A 10 -0.82 -6.73 0.09
N ILE A 11 -0.62 -7.11 1.37
CA ILE A 11 -1.57 -7.97 2.10
C ILE A 11 -2.83 -7.18 2.48
N GLU A 12 -2.69 -5.91 2.91
CA GLU A 12 -3.84 -5.02 3.12
C GLU A 12 -4.58 -4.80 1.80
N TRP A 13 -3.83 -4.59 0.72
CA TRP A 13 -4.40 -4.43 -0.62
C TRP A 13 -5.21 -5.65 -1.07
N ALA A 14 -4.70 -6.86 -0.87
CA ALA A 14 -5.43 -8.08 -1.17
C ALA A 14 -6.76 -8.18 -0.37
N ALA A 15 -6.76 -7.78 0.90
CA ALA A 15 -7.98 -7.71 1.70
C ALA A 15 -8.96 -6.64 1.18
N ASN A 16 -8.46 -5.48 0.78
CA ASN A 16 -9.26 -4.42 0.14
C ASN A 16 -9.92 -4.91 -1.15
N ILE A 17 -9.21 -5.68 -1.97
CA ILE A 17 -9.75 -6.27 -3.20
C ILE A 17 -10.85 -7.29 -2.88
N GLN A 18 -10.65 -8.16 -1.90
CA GLN A 18 -11.69 -9.11 -1.46
C GLN A 18 -12.95 -8.39 -0.97
N LEU A 19 -12.80 -7.28 -0.23
CA LEU A 19 -13.94 -6.43 0.13
C LEU A 19 -14.59 -5.83 -1.13
N ALA A 20 -13.78 -5.25 -2.02
CA ALA A 20 -14.24 -4.56 -3.23
C ALA A 20 -15.07 -5.46 -4.15
N VAL A 21 -14.68 -6.72 -4.34
CA VAL A 21 -15.44 -7.68 -5.17
C VAL A 21 -16.73 -8.16 -4.50
N SER A 22 -16.84 -8.02 -3.18
CA SER A 22 -17.98 -8.52 -2.40
C SER A 22 -19.10 -7.51 -2.17
N ILE A 23 -18.89 -6.22 -2.50
CA ILE A 23 -19.83 -5.14 -2.21
C ILE A 23 -20.43 -4.55 -3.50
N PRO A 24 -21.73 -4.21 -3.51
CA PRO A 24 -22.37 -3.61 -4.68
C PRO A 24 -22.08 -2.10 -4.82
N ASN A 25 -21.46 -1.48 -3.81
CA ASN A 25 -21.29 -0.04 -3.71
C ASN A 25 -19.82 0.41 -3.74
N LEU A 26 -18.93 -0.38 -4.37
CA LEU A 26 -17.55 0.03 -4.66
C LEU A 26 -17.54 1.27 -5.58
N LEU A 27 -16.62 2.20 -5.29
CA LEU A 27 -16.28 3.32 -6.18
C LEU A 27 -14.96 3.03 -6.93
N MET A 28 -13.89 2.76 -6.18
CA MET A 28 -12.54 2.43 -6.68
C MET A 28 -11.72 1.80 -5.55
N ALA A 29 -10.55 1.22 -5.83
CA ALA A 29 -9.61 0.74 -4.82
C ALA A 29 -8.26 1.46 -4.99
N GLU A 30 -7.77 2.10 -3.92
CA GLU A 30 -6.45 2.72 -3.94
C GLU A 30 -5.36 1.66 -4.17
N THR A 31 -4.36 2.00 -4.99
CA THR A 31 -3.33 1.03 -5.41
C THR A 31 -1.95 1.70 -5.45
N ILE A 32 -0.94 0.96 -5.00
CA ILE A 32 0.48 1.36 -5.00
C ILE A 32 1.28 0.32 -5.79
N GLU A 33 1.79 0.69 -6.96
CA GLU A 33 2.56 -0.20 -7.83
C GLU A 33 4.07 0.01 -7.63
N THR A 34 4.70 -0.88 -6.88
CA THR A 34 6.16 -0.89 -6.69
C THR A 34 6.73 -2.30 -6.88
N PRO A 35 7.99 -2.45 -7.32
CA PRO A 35 8.63 -3.76 -7.39
C PRO A 35 8.64 -4.51 -6.04
N PHE A 36 8.69 -3.77 -4.93
CA PHE A 36 8.64 -4.35 -3.58
C PHE A 36 7.27 -4.96 -3.26
N HIS A 37 6.18 -4.25 -3.58
CA HIS A 37 4.81 -4.75 -3.43
C HIS A 37 4.58 -6.02 -4.27
N ASP A 38 4.93 -5.97 -5.56
CA ASP A 38 4.77 -7.12 -6.47
C ASP A 38 5.56 -8.33 -5.98
N ARG A 39 6.80 -8.12 -5.54
CA ARG A 39 7.68 -9.20 -5.07
C ARG A 39 7.15 -9.90 -3.82
N ILE A 40 6.60 -9.15 -2.86
CA ILE A 40 6.09 -9.72 -1.60
C ILE A 40 4.99 -10.75 -1.86
N ILE A 41 4.12 -10.53 -2.85
CA ILE A 41 3.01 -11.42 -3.18
C ILE A 41 3.27 -12.26 -4.44
N LYS A 42 4.52 -12.36 -4.89
CA LYS A 42 4.93 -13.12 -6.09
C LYS A 42 4.07 -12.80 -7.33
N SER A 43 3.74 -11.52 -7.49
CA SER A 43 2.89 -11.01 -8.58
C SER A 43 1.47 -11.61 -8.68
N SER A 44 0.91 -12.09 -7.56
CA SER A 44 -0.41 -12.75 -7.52
C SER A 44 -1.57 -11.83 -7.90
N ILE A 45 -1.43 -10.52 -7.69
CA ILE A 45 -2.43 -9.50 -8.03
C ILE A 45 -1.73 -8.42 -8.86
N ARG A 46 -2.38 -7.95 -9.93
CA ARG A 46 -1.84 -6.94 -10.85
C ARG A 46 -2.90 -5.92 -11.22
N VAL A 47 -2.44 -4.70 -11.51
CA VAL A 47 -3.23 -3.69 -12.20
C VAL A 47 -3.00 -3.87 -13.69
N GLU A 48 -4.08 -4.02 -14.45
CA GLU A 48 -4.07 -4.15 -15.90
C GLU A 48 -5.01 -3.10 -16.47
N GLU A 49 -4.49 -2.19 -17.30
CA GLU A 49 -5.26 -1.07 -17.87
C GLU A 49 -6.03 -0.22 -16.83
N GLY A 50 -5.48 -0.10 -15.62
CA GLY A 50 -6.09 0.64 -14.51
C GLY A 50 -7.13 -0.14 -13.69
N TYR A 51 -7.32 -1.44 -13.94
CA TYR A 51 -8.26 -2.31 -13.23
C TYR A 51 -7.56 -3.49 -12.56
N VAL A 52 -8.21 -4.05 -11.54
CA VAL A 52 -7.75 -5.28 -10.88
C VAL A 52 -8.82 -6.35 -11.07
N THR A 53 -8.42 -7.49 -11.64
CA THR A 53 -9.29 -8.65 -11.80
C THR A 53 -9.55 -9.33 -10.46
N ALA A 54 -10.79 -9.79 -10.23
CA ALA A 54 -11.14 -10.53 -9.03
C ALA A 54 -10.26 -11.79 -8.88
N PRO A 55 -9.56 -11.99 -7.75
CA PRO A 55 -8.73 -13.18 -7.56
C PRO A 55 -9.55 -14.47 -7.52
N GLU A 56 -9.09 -15.51 -8.21
CA GLU A 56 -9.77 -16.82 -8.26
C GLU A 56 -9.15 -17.86 -7.32
N ALA A 57 -7.91 -17.64 -6.87
CA ALA A 57 -7.26 -18.54 -5.92
C ALA A 57 -7.90 -18.43 -4.52
N PRO A 58 -7.90 -19.51 -3.71
CA PRO A 58 -8.52 -19.49 -2.39
C PRO A 58 -7.97 -18.43 -1.44
N GLY A 59 -8.79 -18.02 -0.47
CA GLY A 59 -8.41 -17.06 0.56
C GLY A 59 -8.26 -15.65 -0.01
N LEU A 60 -7.16 -14.97 0.32
CA LEU A 60 -6.87 -13.63 -0.20
C LEU A 60 -6.42 -13.63 -1.68
N GLY A 61 -6.15 -14.80 -2.26
CA GLY A 61 -5.66 -14.92 -3.63
C GLY A 61 -4.20 -14.51 -3.81
N ILE A 62 -3.37 -14.62 -2.76
CA ILE A 62 -1.95 -14.25 -2.77
C ILE A 62 -1.07 -15.36 -2.22
N GLU A 63 0.17 -15.43 -2.70
CA GLU A 63 1.26 -16.21 -2.09
C GLU A 63 2.35 -15.27 -1.55
N VAL A 64 2.60 -15.28 -0.24
CA VAL A 64 3.57 -14.39 0.40
C VAL A 64 5.00 -14.96 0.34
N ASP A 65 5.95 -14.17 -0.14
CA ASP A 65 7.39 -14.46 -0.07
C ASP A 65 7.95 -14.08 1.31
N GLU A 66 7.72 -14.93 2.30
CA GLU A 66 8.21 -14.70 3.67
C GLU A 66 9.73 -14.60 3.74
N ALA A 67 10.46 -15.36 2.92
CA ALA A 67 11.92 -15.33 2.92
C ALA A 67 12.43 -13.96 2.46
N PHE A 68 11.82 -13.39 1.42
CA PHE A 68 12.08 -12.02 0.99
C PHE A 68 11.77 -11.01 2.11
N LEU A 69 10.61 -11.09 2.77
CA LEU A 69 10.26 -10.18 3.86
C LEU A 69 11.24 -10.25 5.04
N ARG A 70 11.64 -11.45 5.47
CA ARG A 70 12.61 -11.64 6.57
C ARG A 70 13.98 -11.04 6.25
N ALA A 71 14.33 -10.92 4.98
CA ALA A 71 15.56 -10.27 4.53
C ALA A 71 15.49 -8.72 4.50
N HIS A 72 14.30 -8.13 4.72
CA HIS A 72 14.08 -6.67 4.71
C HIS A 72 13.52 -6.18 6.06
N PRO A 73 14.28 -6.32 7.16
CA PRO A 73 13.84 -5.80 8.45
C PRO A 73 13.83 -4.27 8.45
N PHE A 74 12.82 -3.68 9.08
CA PHE A 74 12.83 -2.26 9.42
C PHE A 74 13.76 -2.03 10.62
N THR A 75 14.75 -1.15 10.47
CA THR A 75 15.71 -0.79 11.53
C THR A 75 15.71 0.71 11.82
N GLY A 76 14.75 1.45 11.29
CA GLY A 76 14.61 2.88 11.54
C GLY A 76 13.97 3.17 12.90
N GLU A 77 14.06 4.43 13.32
CA GLU A 77 13.45 4.91 14.58
C GLU A 77 12.11 5.63 14.34
N GLY A 78 11.82 6.00 13.09
CA GLY A 78 10.57 6.67 12.71
C GLY A 78 9.35 5.76 12.74
N LEU A 79 8.17 6.37 12.80
CA LEU A 79 6.89 5.69 12.57
C LEU A 79 6.63 5.56 11.07
N HIS A 80 5.71 4.70 10.66
CA HIS A 80 5.27 4.57 9.25
C HIS A 80 4.91 5.90 8.60
N LEU A 81 4.19 6.74 9.33
CA LEU A 81 3.85 8.12 8.97
C LEU A 81 4.07 9.01 10.20
N GLN A 82 4.60 10.20 9.99
CA GLN A 82 4.75 11.22 11.03
C GLN A 82 4.20 12.55 10.55
N MET A 83 3.72 13.37 11.47
CA MET A 83 3.34 14.75 11.17
C MET A 83 4.56 15.64 11.40
N GLN A 84 4.76 16.63 10.52
CA GLN A 84 5.74 17.67 10.74
C GLN A 84 5.41 18.43 12.05
N GLU A 85 6.43 18.61 12.90
CA GLU A 85 6.26 19.35 14.16
C GLU A 85 6.22 20.87 13.96
N ALA A 86 7.01 21.38 13.00
CA ALA A 86 7.04 22.80 12.70
C ALA A 86 5.67 23.28 12.15
N PRO A 87 5.24 24.51 12.48
CA PRO A 87 4.01 25.08 11.93
C PRO A 87 4.17 25.39 10.44
N CYS A 88 3.05 25.71 9.80
CA CYS A 88 3.03 26.22 8.43
C CYS A 88 3.81 27.54 8.31
N ASP A 89 4.83 27.58 7.46
CA ASP A 89 5.55 28.77 7.00
C ASP A 89 4.82 29.37 5.78
N TYR A 90 4.33 30.61 5.96
CA TYR A 90 3.58 31.35 4.94
C TYR A 90 4.47 32.15 3.96
N ALA A 91 5.78 32.26 4.22
CA ALA A 91 6.71 33.07 3.45
C ALA A 91 7.66 32.23 2.59
N HIS A 92 8.10 31.05 3.07
CA HIS A 92 9.16 30.27 2.44
C HIS A 92 8.72 28.88 1.96
N GLY A 93 7.48 28.47 2.25
CA GLY A 93 6.89 27.20 1.81
C GLY A 93 7.09 26.05 2.80
N ASN A 94 6.26 25.00 2.65
CA ASN A 94 6.10 23.91 3.62
C ASN A 94 6.45 22.56 3.00
N ARG A 95 7.69 22.37 2.55
CA ARG A 95 8.07 21.08 1.97
C ARG A 95 8.00 20.01 3.06
N PHE A 96 7.07 19.09 2.87
CA PHE A 96 6.90 17.90 3.68
C PHE A 96 7.00 16.71 2.75
N GLU A 97 7.94 15.81 3.04
CA GLU A 97 8.24 14.67 2.16
C GLU A 97 7.14 13.61 2.18
N GLY A 98 6.25 13.64 3.18
CA GLY A 98 5.28 12.58 3.41
C GLY A 98 5.95 11.34 4.00
N GLY A 99 5.21 10.54 4.77
CA GLY A 99 5.77 9.28 5.32
C GLY A 99 6.60 9.44 6.59
N ALA A 100 7.36 8.40 6.87
CA ALA A 100 8.53 8.44 7.74
C ALA A 100 9.62 9.31 7.08
N PRO A 101 10.42 10.07 7.84
CA PRO A 101 11.56 10.82 7.29
C PRO A 101 12.47 9.89 6.47
N ALA A 102 12.82 10.30 5.25
CA ALA A 102 13.77 9.56 4.44
C ALA A 102 15.15 9.57 5.12
N PRO A 103 15.95 8.49 5.00
CA PRO A 103 17.36 8.57 5.37
C PRO A 103 18.05 9.66 4.54
N GLU A 104 18.82 10.55 5.19
CA GLU A 104 19.70 11.52 4.52
C GLU A 104 20.80 10.85 3.69
#